data_AF-A0A847QNX8-F1
#
_entry.id   AF-A0A847QNX8-F1
#
_cell.length_a   1.000
_cell.length_b   1.000
_cell.length_c   1.000
_cell.angle_alpha   90.00
_cell.angle_beta   90.00
_cell.angle_gamma   90.00
#
_symmetry.space_group_name_H-M   'P 1'
#
loop_
_entity.id
_entity.type
_entity.pdbx_description
1 polymer ?
#
loop_
_entity_poly.entity_id
_entity_poly.type
_entity_poly.pdbx_seq_one_letter_code
_entity_poly.pdbx_strand_id
1 'polypeptide(L)'
;MRIASLDYDENRECRGRSVRDEKQISTYILSFQIAEKLLRIYQGGWKISGNGIILKLDGLTQDLVIDMESGVISYGTVTIPFMNRYSPAKGVMALAQELSSDLNLPSKEDVSDLDFLFKVFVKLVEVFHARCDLRILPGNADGEWEIRLGEEGPSGWLSTDFIAENRFGEKMEISVWENLRAEKVATYLFGFNRFCKNFQCPIR
;
A
#
# COMPACT_ATOMS: atom_id res chain seq x y z
N MET A 1 -9.32 -40.68 3.88
CA MET A 1 -9.27 -39.84 2.67
C MET A 1 -8.07 -38.93 2.81
N ARG A 2 -6.95 -39.24 2.15
CA ARG A 2 -5.77 -38.36 2.17
C ARG A 2 -6.07 -37.24 1.18
N ILE A 3 -6.31 -36.04 1.71
CA ILE A 3 -6.29 -34.81 0.90
C ILE A 3 -4.90 -34.80 0.26
N ALA A 4 -4.83 -34.93 -1.05
CA ALA A 4 -3.60 -34.72 -1.78
C ALA A 4 -3.13 -33.31 -1.40
N SER A 5 -2.01 -33.20 -0.70
CA SER A 5 -1.31 -31.93 -0.61
C SER A 5 -0.95 -31.59 -2.05
N LEU A 6 -1.71 -30.69 -2.66
CA LEU A 6 -1.22 -29.91 -3.79
C LEU A 6 0.13 -29.37 -3.32
N ASP A 7 1.21 -29.90 -3.89
CA ASP A 7 2.56 -29.46 -3.55
C ASP A 7 2.63 -27.96 -3.80
N TYR A 8 2.58 -27.22 -2.70
CA TYR A 8 2.59 -25.77 -2.67
C TYR A 8 3.99 -25.28 -3.08
N ASP A 9 4.09 -24.65 -4.25
CA ASP A 9 5.34 -24.07 -4.74
C ASP A 9 5.35 -22.55 -4.55
N GLU A 10 5.81 -22.12 -3.38
CA GLU A 10 6.04 -20.72 -2.98
C GLU A 10 6.85 -19.92 -4.01
N ASN A 11 7.67 -20.57 -4.84
CA ASN A 11 8.50 -19.87 -5.84
C ASN A 11 7.73 -19.52 -7.10
N ARG A 12 6.63 -20.22 -7.36
CA ARG A 12 5.82 -20.06 -8.57
C ARG A 12 4.80 -18.93 -8.41
N GLU A 13 4.33 -18.68 -7.17
CA GLU A 13 3.35 -17.61 -6.88
C GLU A 13 4.00 -16.20 -6.90
N CYS A 14 5.24 -16.04 -6.44
CA CYS A 14 5.97 -14.77 -6.56
C CYS A 14 6.61 -14.52 -7.94
N ARG A 15 6.40 -15.41 -8.91
CA ARG A 15 6.80 -15.20 -10.31
C ARG A 15 5.56 -14.85 -11.10
N GLY A 16 5.13 -13.60 -11.02
CA GLY A 16 4.04 -13.07 -11.85
C GLY A 16 4.35 -13.34 -13.33
N ARG A 17 3.65 -14.32 -13.91
CA ARG A 17 3.86 -14.79 -15.29
C ARG A 17 3.02 -14.02 -16.31
N SER A 18 2.39 -12.92 -15.91
CA SER A 18 1.61 -12.06 -16.80
C SER A 18 2.49 -10.94 -17.36
N VAL A 19 2.42 -10.75 -18.68
CA VAL A 19 2.77 -9.47 -19.31
C VAL A 19 1.83 -8.44 -18.71
N ARG A 20 2.34 -7.61 -17.80
CA ARG A 20 1.57 -6.60 -17.09
C ARG A 20 1.86 -5.23 -17.69
N ASP A 21 0.85 -4.37 -17.73
CA ASP A 21 1.02 -2.99 -18.15
C ASP A 21 1.91 -2.26 -17.13
N GLU A 22 3.12 -1.90 -17.55
CA GLU A 22 4.07 -1.14 -16.73
C GLU A 22 3.47 0.17 -16.22
N LYS A 23 2.54 0.75 -16.99
CA LYS A 23 1.81 1.95 -16.59
C LYS A 23 0.94 1.67 -15.38
N GLN A 24 0.14 0.61 -15.39
CA GLN A 24 -0.72 0.25 -14.26
C GLN A 24 0.10 -0.05 -12.99
N ILE A 25 1.20 -0.80 -13.13
CA ILE A 25 2.12 -1.07 -12.01
C ILE A 25 2.66 0.23 -11.42
N SER A 26 3.12 1.14 -12.29
CA SER A 26 3.65 2.44 -11.87
C SER A 26 2.59 3.32 -11.23
N THR A 27 1.34 3.29 -11.74
CA THR A 27 0.21 4.02 -11.16
C THR A 27 -0.09 3.58 -9.75
N TYR A 28 -0.15 2.27 -9.54
CA TYR A 28 -0.46 1.72 -8.24
C TYR A 28 0.61 2.12 -7.21
N ILE A 29 1.90 1.98 -7.56
CA ILE A 29 3.01 2.39 -6.69
C ILE A 29 2.98 3.90 -6.41
N LEU A 30 2.84 4.72 -7.46
CA LEU A 30 2.88 6.17 -7.33
C LEU A 30 1.71 6.70 -6.50
N SER A 31 0.53 6.05 -6.56
CA SER A 31 -0.63 6.39 -5.73
C SER A 31 -0.32 6.33 -4.24
N PHE A 32 0.31 5.24 -3.78
CA PHE A 32 0.73 5.10 -2.38
C PHE A 32 1.80 6.13 -2.00
N GLN A 33 2.75 6.40 -2.89
CA GLN A 33 3.81 7.38 -2.64
C GLN A 33 3.27 8.81 -2.54
N ILE A 34 2.32 9.19 -3.41
CA ILE A 34 1.65 10.51 -3.34
C ILE A 34 0.86 10.62 -2.04
N ALA A 35 0.08 9.59 -1.70
CA ALA A 35 -0.66 9.55 -0.45
C ALA A 35 0.26 9.71 0.76
N GLU A 36 1.44 9.07 0.75
CA GLU A 36 2.45 9.21 1.81
C GLU A 36 2.88 10.67 1.98
N LYS A 37 3.15 11.37 0.86
CA LYS A 37 3.58 12.78 0.90
C LYS A 37 2.46 13.69 1.37
N LEU A 38 1.24 13.47 0.91
CA LEU A 38 0.09 14.28 1.35
C LEU A 38 -0.21 14.07 2.84
N LEU A 39 -0.17 12.85 3.34
CA LEU A 39 -0.34 12.58 4.77
C LEU A 39 0.76 13.23 5.63
N ARG A 40 2.01 13.28 5.14
CA ARG A 40 3.09 14.00 5.82
C ARG A 40 2.86 15.51 5.89
N ILE A 41 2.39 16.11 4.79
CA ILE A 41 2.13 17.56 4.72
C ILE A 41 0.91 17.96 5.56
N TYR A 42 -0.18 17.21 5.46
CA TYR A 42 -1.47 17.63 6.02
C TYR A 42 -1.86 16.95 7.32
N GLN A 43 -1.28 15.78 7.63
CA GLN A 43 -1.74 14.83 8.64
C GLN A 43 -3.20 14.38 8.41
N GLY A 44 -3.67 13.41 9.19
CA GLY A 44 -5.05 12.94 9.18
C GLY A 44 -5.19 11.43 9.03
N GLY A 45 -6.38 10.99 8.64
CA GLY A 45 -6.72 9.58 8.47
C GLY A 45 -6.63 9.11 7.02
N TRP A 46 -6.53 7.80 6.84
CA TRP A 46 -6.56 7.16 5.53
C TRP A 46 -7.41 5.90 5.59
N LYS A 47 -7.97 5.51 4.44
CA LYS A 47 -8.61 4.21 4.24
C LYS A 47 -8.43 3.77 2.79
N ILE A 48 -8.51 2.47 2.56
CA ILE A 48 -8.53 1.91 1.21
C ILE A 48 -9.97 1.47 0.96
N SER A 49 -10.55 1.84 -0.18
CA SER A 49 -11.91 1.47 -0.56
C SER A 49 -11.97 1.19 -2.06
N GLY A 50 -12.29 -0.06 -2.42
CA GLY A 50 -12.22 -0.53 -3.79
C GLY A 50 -10.82 -0.26 -4.37
N ASN A 51 -10.77 0.55 -5.43
CA ASN A 51 -9.54 0.93 -6.11
C ASN A 51 -8.99 2.31 -5.66
N GLY A 52 -9.54 2.88 -4.59
CA GLY A 52 -9.17 4.21 -4.11
C GLY A 52 -8.41 4.20 -2.78
N ILE A 53 -7.42 5.09 -2.66
CA ILE A 53 -6.91 5.55 -1.37
C ILE A 53 -7.67 6.82 -1.01
N ILE A 54 -8.39 6.80 0.11
CA ILE A 54 -9.17 7.93 0.59
C ILE A 54 -8.44 8.54 1.78
N LEU A 55 -8.11 9.82 1.67
CA LEU A 55 -7.38 10.60 2.67
C LEU A 55 -8.32 11.62 3.30
N LYS A 56 -8.51 11.50 4.62
CA LYS A 56 -9.21 12.47 5.44
C LYS A 56 -8.17 13.37 6.09
N LEU A 57 -7.74 14.39 5.34
CA LEU A 57 -6.63 15.25 5.73
C LEU A 57 -7.07 16.37 6.67
N ASP A 58 -6.24 16.70 7.67
CA ASP A 58 -6.59 17.74 8.64
C ASP A 58 -6.66 19.12 8.00
N GLY A 59 -7.70 19.88 8.34
CA GLY A 59 -7.91 21.23 7.80
C GLY A 59 -8.51 21.26 6.39
N LEU A 60 -8.85 20.10 5.80
CA LEU A 60 -9.67 20.01 4.61
C LEU A 60 -11.13 19.73 4.97
N THR A 61 -12.05 20.19 4.12
CA THR A 61 -13.50 20.01 4.33
C THR A 61 -14.04 18.74 3.69
N GLN A 62 -13.30 18.15 2.77
CA GLN A 62 -13.70 16.96 2.01
C GLN A 62 -12.56 15.95 1.99
N ASP A 63 -12.90 14.68 1.82
CA ASP A 63 -11.91 13.64 1.63
C ASP A 63 -11.26 13.78 0.25
N LEU A 64 -9.96 13.53 0.20
CA LEU A 64 -9.20 13.47 -1.03
C LEU A 64 -9.12 12.00 -1.47
N VAL A 65 -9.41 11.73 -2.74
CA VAL A 65 -9.47 10.36 -3.28
C VAL A 65 -8.42 10.19 -4.37
N ILE A 66 -7.57 9.18 -4.23
CA ILE A 66 -6.57 8.78 -5.24
C ILE A 66 -7.03 7.46 -5.84
N ASP A 67 -7.37 7.45 -7.11
CA ASP A 67 -7.70 6.23 -7.85
C ASP A 67 -6.42 5.53 -8.34
N MET A 68 -6.21 4.30 -7.90
CA MET A 68 -4.96 3.56 -8.05
C MET A 68 -4.76 2.93 -9.44
N GLU A 69 -5.79 2.94 -10.30
CA GLU A 69 -5.74 2.34 -11.65
C GLU A 69 -5.64 3.41 -12.73
N SER A 70 -6.52 4.41 -12.65
CA SER A 70 -6.58 5.53 -13.60
C SER A 70 -5.49 6.59 -13.35
N GLY A 71 -4.97 6.67 -12.12
CA GLY A 71 -3.90 7.61 -11.78
C GLY A 71 -4.38 9.04 -11.67
N VAL A 72 -5.53 9.19 -11.02
CA VAL A 72 -6.25 10.44 -10.85
C VAL A 72 -6.44 10.73 -9.38
N ILE A 73 -6.30 12.00 -9.01
CA ILE A 73 -6.55 12.51 -7.66
C ILE A 73 -7.72 13.49 -7.70
N SER A 74 -8.64 13.36 -6.74
CA SER A 74 -9.87 14.15 -6.68
C SER A 74 -10.05 14.79 -5.31
N TYR A 75 -10.49 16.05 -5.31
CA TYR A 75 -10.88 16.79 -4.12
C TYR A 75 -12.15 17.58 -4.45
N GLY A 76 -13.28 17.13 -3.90
CA GLY A 76 -14.61 17.59 -4.30
C GLY A 76 -14.89 17.38 -5.78
N THR A 77 -15.16 18.47 -6.51
CA THR A 77 -15.44 18.41 -7.96
C THR A 77 -14.18 18.52 -8.82
N VAL A 78 -13.02 18.83 -8.21
CA VAL A 78 -11.75 18.95 -8.94
C VAL A 78 -11.11 17.59 -9.06
N THR A 79 -10.67 17.24 -10.26
CA THR A 79 -10.11 15.94 -10.61
C THR A 79 -8.90 16.15 -11.50
N ILE A 80 -7.75 15.59 -11.12
CA ILE A 80 -6.46 15.85 -11.77
C ILE A 80 -5.74 14.53 -12.06
N PRO A 81 -5.31 14.26 -13.31
CA PRO A 81 -4.42 13.13 -13.59
C PRO A 81 -3.00 13.45 -13.11
N PHE A 82 -2.36 12.52 -12.40
CA PHE A 82 -0.98 12.70 -11.92
C PHE A 82 0.06 11.84 -12.63
N MET A 83 -0.36 10.77 -13.31
CA MET A 83 0.57 9.78 -13.87
C MET A 83 1.60 10.35 -14.84
N ASN A 84 1.16 11.17 -15.77
CA ASN A 84 2.04 11.75 -16.79
C ASN A 84 2.84 12.96 -16.28
N ARG A 85 2.65 13.35 -15.01
CA ARG A 85 3.29 14.52 -14.40
C ARG A 85 4.51 14.13 -13.57
N TYR A 86 4.64 12.85 -13.22
CA TYR A 86 5.80 12.37 -12.49
C TYR A 86 7.07 12.45 -13.33
N SER A 87 8.13 12.99 -12.73
CA SER A 87 9.48 12.98 -13.29
C SER A 87 10.47 12.54 -12.20
N PRO A 88 11.33 11.55 -12.47
CA PRO A 88 12.37 11.14 -11.52
C PRO A 88 13.28 12.29 -11.07
N ALA A 89 13.51 13.28 -11.93
CA ALA A 89 14.36 14.44 -11.62
C ALA A 89 13.73 15.37 -10.57
N LYS A 90 12.40 15.46 -10.55
CA LYS A 90 11.65 16.27 -9.57
C LYS A 90 11.30 15.48 -8.30
N GLY A 91 11.09 14.17 -8.44
CA GLY A 91 10.69 13.29 -7.36
C GLY A 91 9.22 13.43 -6.95
N VAL A 92 8.76 12.54 -6.06
CA VAL A 92 7.34 12.47 -5.65
C VAL A 92 6.90 13.67 -4.81
N MET A 93 7.79 14.25 -3.99
CA MET A 93 7.44 15.39 -3.14
C MET A 93 7.07 16.62 -3.98
N ALA A 94 7.85 16.92 -5.03
CA ALA A 94 7.52 18.01 -5.95
C ALA A 94 6.17 17.77 -6.65
N LEU A 95 5.89 16.53 -7.06
CA LEU A 95 4.57 16.20 -7.61
C LEU A 95 3.45 16.42 -6.59
N ALA A 96 3.61 16.01 -5.33
CA ALA A 96 2.61 16.23 -4.29
C ALA A 96 2.36 17.72 -4.01
N GLN A 97 3.40 18.55 -4.07
CA GLN A 97 3.29 20.01 -3.96
C GLN A 97 2.58 20.63 -5.16
N GLU A 98 2.91 20.20 -6.38
CA GLU A 98 2.20 20.62 -7.60
C GLU A 98 0.70 20.27 -7.53
N LEU A 99 0.38 19.03 -7.14
CA LEU A 99 -1.01 18.58 -6.98
C LEU A 99 -1.73 19.36 -5.87
N SER A 100 -1.06 19.64 -4.75
CA SER A 100 -1.63 20.46 -3.66
C SER A 100 -1.98 21.86 -4.16
N SER A 101 -1.10 22.48 -4.94
CA SER A 101 -1.34 23.79 -5.54
C SER A 101 -2.53 23.75 -6.50
N ASP A 102 -2.60 22.75 -7.38
CA ASP A 102 -3.66 22.67 -8.39
C ASP A 102 -5.03 22.33 -7.79
N LEU A 103 -5.05 21.55 -6.71
CA LEU A 103 -6.27 21.27 -5.93
C LEU A 103 -6.64 22.42 -4.97
N ASN A 104 -5.85 23.50 -4.95
CA ASN A 104 -6.02 24.66 -4.07
C ASN A 104 -6.08 24.26 -2.58
N LEU A 105 -5.22 23.33 -2.18
CA LEU A 105 -5.06 22.92 -0.79
C LEU A 105 -4.27 23.99 0.00
N PRO A 106 -4.59 24.22 1.28
CA PRO A 106 -3.90 25.21 2.10
C PRO A 106 -2.43 24.84 2.30
N SER A 107 -1.52 25.79 2.16
CA SER A 107 -0.09 25.52 2.40
C SER A 107 0.15 25.09 3.85
N LYS A 108 0.85 23.97 4.03
CA LYS A 108 1.32 23.45 5.32
C LYS A 108 2.77 22.99 5.23
N GLU A 109 3.46 22.96 6.37
CA GLU A 109 4.81 22.40 6.48
C GLU A 109 4.76 20.88 6.63
N ASP A 110 5.82 20.21 6.17
CA ASP A 110 6.01 18.77 6.30
C ASP A 110 6.16 18.38 7.78
N VAL A 111 5.32 17.46 8.25
CA VAL A 111 5.39 16.91 9.59
C VAL A 111 6.09 15.55 9.55
N SER A 112 7.07 15.38 10.45
CA SER A 112 7.95 14.22 10.49
C SER A 112 7.23 12.88 10.74
N ASP A 113 6.13 12.88 11.48
CA ASP A 113 5.51 11.63 11.91
C ASP A 113 4.36 11.24 10.99
N LEU A 114 4.35 9.98 10.60
CA LEU A 114 3.36 9.40 9.71
C LEU A 114 2.98 8.03 10.27
N ASP A 115 1.72 7.68 10.12
CA ASP A 115 1.16 6.41 10.57
C ASP A 115 2.04 5.21 10.18
N PHE A 116 2.31 4.35 11.17
CA PHE A 116 3.19 3.18 11.01
C PHE A 116 2.67 2.22 9.94
N LEU A 117 1.37 1.89 9.99
CA LEU A 117 0.77 0.95 9.04
C LEU A 117 0.83 1.50 7.62
N PHE A 118 0.56 2.79 7.42
CA PHE A 118 0.68 3.39 6.10
C PHE A 118 2.11 3.37 5.56
N LYS A 119 3.12 3.67 6.39
CA LYS A 119 4.54 3.51 6.01
C LYS A 119 4.84 2.09 5.54
N VAL A 120 4.32 1.09 6.25
CA VAL A 120 4.47 -0.32 5.90
C VAL A 120 3.78 -0.64 4.57
N PHE A 121 2.58 -0.12 4.31
CA PHE A 121 1.83 -0.34 3.08
C PHE A 121 2.58 0.21 1.87
N VAL A 122 3.10 1.42 1.97
CA VAL A 122 3.95 2.03 0.93
C VAL A 122 5.12 1.11 0.61
N LYS A 123 5.80 0.56 1.63
CA LYS A 123 6.95 -0.34 1.41
C LYS A 123 6.57 -1.72 0.89
N LEU A 124 5.44 -2.28 1.29
CA LEU A 124 4.92 -3.52 0.72
C LEU A 124 4.69 -3.35 -0.79
N VAL A 125 4.05 -2.26 -1.19
CA VAL A 125 3.74 -1.97 -2.59
C VAL A 125 5.01 -1.66 -3.39
N GLU A 126 5.88 -0.78 -2.89
CA GLU A 126 7.15 -0.41 -3.56
C GLU A 126 8.03 -1.64 -3.85
N VAL A 127 8.12 -2.57 -2.89
CA VAL A 127 9.04 -3.71 -3.00
C VAL A 127 8.41 -4.88 -3.75
N PHE A 128 7.11 -5.12 -3.57
CA PHE A 128 6.48 -6.39 -3.99
C PHE A 128 5.38 -6.25 -5.04
N HIS A 129 4.82 -5.07 -5.32
CA HIS A 129 3.77 -4.94 -6.34
C HIS A 129 4.28 -5.30 -7.75
N ALA A 130 5.37 -4.66 -8.18
CA ALA A 130 5.96 -4.93 -9.49
C ALA A 130 6.42 -6.39 -9.65
N ARG A 131 6.88 -7.04 -8.58
CA ARG A 131 7.43 -8.41 -8.62
C ARG A 131 6.36 -9.49 -8.51
N CYS A 132 5.43 -9.30 -7.59
CA CYS A 132 4.52 -10.36 -7.11
C CYS A 132 3.05 -10.01 -7.32
N ASP A 133 2.73 -8.86 -7.92
CA ASP A 133 1.37 -8.32 -8.00
C ASP A 133 0.72 -8.22 -6.61
N LEU A 134 1.49 -7.77 -5.61
CA LEU A 134 0.95 -7.52 -4.28
C LEU A 134 -0.08 -6.39 -4.35
N ARG A 135 -1.29 -6.67 -3.89
CA ARG A 135 -2.41 -5.74 -3.82
C ARG A 135 -2.85 -5.60 -2.37
N ILE A 136 -3.22 -4.38 -2.00
CA ILE A 136 -3.83 -4.07 -0.71
C ILE A 136 -5.30 -3.74 -0.99
N LEU A 137 -6.20 -4.57 -0.46
CA LEU A 137 -7.64 -4.49 -0.67
C LEU A 137 -8.34 -4.14 0.66
N PRO A 138 -9.53 -3.49 0.62
CA PRO A 138 -10.33 -3.28 1.82
C PRO A 138 -10.71 -4.63 2.44
N GLY A 139 -10.71 -4.70 3.76
CA GLY A 139 -11.14 -5.88 4.49
C GLY A 139 -12.64 -5.94 4.75
N ASN A 140 -13.04 -6.93 5.56
CA ASN A 140 -14.44 -7.17 5.89
C ASN A 140 -14.96 -6.19 6.95
N ALA A 141 -14.08 -5.72 7.83
CA ALA A 141 -14.36 -4.68 8.81
C ALA A 141 -13.56 -3.40 8.53
N ASP A 142 -14.04 -2.27 9.07
CA ASP A 142 -13.30 -1.02 9.02
C ASP A 142 -11.99 -1.15 9.79
N GLY A 143 -10.90 -0.65 9.21
CA GLY A 143 -9.56 -0.85 9.77
C GLY A 143 -8.95 -2.23 9.53
N GLU A 144 -9.55 -3.08 8.68
CA GLU A 144 -8.91 -4.31 8.19
C GLU A 144 -8.56 -4.19 6.71
N TRP A 145 -7.46 -4.84 6.32
CA TRP A 145 -6.97 -4.89 4.95
C TRP A 145 -6.52 -6.29 4.57
N GLU A 146 -6.85 -6.70 3.36
CA GLU A 146 -6.34 -7.92 2.77
C GLU A 146 -5.09 -7.61 1.95
N ILE A 147 -4.00 -8.32 2.25
CA ILE A 147 -2.77 -8.31 1.48
C ILE A 147 -2.79 -9.54 0.58
N ARG A 148 -3.02 -9.35 -0.71
CA ARG A 148 -3.19 -10.43 -1.69
C ARG A 148 -2.10 -10.42 -2.75
N LEU A 149 -1.69 -11.58 -3.23
CA LEU A 149 -0.87 -11.69 -4.45
C LEU A 149 -1.75 -12.02 -5.65
N GLY A 150 -1.75 -11.16 -6.67
CA GLY A 150 -2.60 -11.35 -7.84
C GLY A 150 -4.09 -11.18 -7.54
N GLU A 151 -4.93 -11.49 -8.53
CA GLU A 151 -6.39 -11.33 -8.42
C GLU A 151 -7.04 -12.41 -7.55
N GLU A 152 -6.61 -13.67 -7.73
CA GLU A 152 -7.13 -14.85 -7.02
C GLU A 152 -6.06 -15.63 -6.28
N GLY A 153 -4.89 -15.03 -6.05
CA GLY A 153 -3.80 -15.71 -5.36
C GLY A 153 -3.91 -15.61 -3.84
N PRO A 154 -2.86 -16.01 -3.13
CA PRO A 154 -2.88 -16.10 -1.68
C PRO A 154 -3.06 -14.74 -1.02
N SER A 155 -3.69 -14.75 0.15
CA SER A 155 -3.84 -13.55 0.96
C SER A 155 -3.61 -13.76 2.44
N GLY A 156 -3.21 -12.67 3.10
CA GLY A 156 -3.23 -12.51 4.54
C GLY A 156 -3.91 -11.19 4.90
N TRP A 157 -4.01 -10.89 6.19
CA TRP A 157 -4.74 -9.75 6.71
C TRP A 157 -3.86 -8.89 7.59
N LEU A 158 -4.11 -7.58 7.56
CA LEU A 158 -3.55 -6.59 8.49
C LEU A 158 -4.70 -5.78 9.07
N SER A 159 -4.61 -5.40 10.35
CA SER A 159 -5.61 -4.55 10.98
C SER A 159 -5.00 -3.36 11.72
N THR A 160 -5.83 -2.37 12.03
CA THR A 160 -5.48 -1.21 12.88
C THR A 160 -5.06 -1.59 14.29
N ASP A 161 -5.43 -2.78 14.75
CA ASP A 161 -4.99 -3.33 16.04
C ASP A 161 -3.56 -3.88 16.00
N PHE A 162 -2.83 -3.62 14.90
CA PHE A 162 -1.49 -4.14 14.64
C PHE A 162 -1.43 -5.66 14.68
N ILE A 163 -2.48 -6.33 14.19
CA ILE A 163 -2.50 -7.78 14.03
C ILE A 163 -2.28 -8.13 12.57
N ALA A 164 -1.24 -8.91 12.31
CA ALA A 164 -1.04 -9.58 11.04
C ALA A 164 -1.54 -11.02 11.14
N GLU A 165 -2.40 -11.42 10.20
CA GLU A 165 -2.85 -12.81 10.05
C GLU A 165 -2.34 -13.34 8.71
N ASN A 166 -1.67 -14.48 8.69
CA ASN A 166 -1.24 -15.07 7.43
C ASN A 166 -2.32 -15.93 6.78
N ARG A 167 -2.03 -16.40 5.56
CA ARG A 167 -2.92 -17.27 4.76
C ARG A 167 -3.33 -18.59 5.42
N PHE A 168 -2.70 -18.96 6.55
CA PHE A 168 -2.99 -20.18 7.31
C PHE A 168 -3.77 -19.89 8.61
N GLY A 169 -4.15 -18.63 8.86
CA GLY A 169 -4.84 -18.21 10.08
C GLY A 169 -3.92 -17.99 11.28
N GLU A 170 -2.59 -18.02 11.11
CA GLU A 170 -1.65 -17.71 12.18
C GLU A 170 -1.62 -16.19 12.39
N LYS A 171 -1.69 -15.74 13.64
CA LYS A 171 -1.75 -14.33 14.02
C LYS A 171 -0.49 -13.87 14.73
N MET A 172 -0.12 -12.62 14.51
CA MET A 172 1.04 -11.99 15.12
C MET A 172 0.77 -10.51 15.41
N GLU A 173 1.15 -10.07 16.60
CA GLU A 173 1.17 -8.65 16.95
C GLU A 173 2.42 -7.99 16.35
N ILE A 174 2.22 -6.94 15.55
CA ILE A 174 3.28 -6.22 14.84
C ILE A 174 3.58 -4.83 15.43
N SER A 175 2.88 -4.43 16.50
CA SER A 175 3.18 -3.20 17.27
C SER A 175 4.63 -3.20 17.78
N VAL A 176 5.15 -4.37 18.14
CA VAL A 176 6.53 -4.58 18.58
C VAL A 176 7.58 -4.27 17.49
N TRP A 177 7.16 -4.01 16.24
CA TRP A 177 8.02 -3.68 15.12
C TRP A 177 8.03 -2.20 14.74
N GLU A 178 7.32 -1.33 15.46
CA GLU A 178 7.24 0.11 15.18
C GLU A 178 8.61 0.80 15.09
N ASN A 179 9.59 0.32 15.87
CA ASN A 179 10.97 0.84 15.87
C ASN A 179 11.83 0.31 14.72
N LEU A 180 11.34 -0.66 13.93
CA LEU A 180 12.05 -1.16 12.75
C LEU A 180 11.82 -0.23 11.56
N ARG A 181 12.79 -0.21 10.64
CA ARG A 181 12.59 0.44 9.33
C ARG A 181 11.42 -0.22 8.61
N ALA A 182 10.54 0.57 8.00
CA ALA A 182 9.34 0.09 7.32
C ALA A 182 9.65 -0.97 6.23
N GLU A 183 10.79 -0.86 5.54
CA GLU A 183 11.23 -1.86 4.55
C GLU A 183 11.50 -3.23 5.19
N LYS A 184 12.06 -3.22 6.40
CA LYS A 184 12.33 -4.45 7.16
C LYS A 184 11.02 -5.07 7.62
N VAL A 185 10.09 -4.26 8.11
CA VAL A 185 8.73 -4.70 8.48
C VAL A 185 7.99 -5.29 7.29
N ALA A 186 7.98 -4.61 6.15
CA ALA A 186 7.36 -5.10 4.92
C ALA A 186 7.94 -6.46 4.49
N THR A 187 9.26 -6.64 4.59
CA THR A 187 9.92 -7.93 4.30
C THR A 187 9.50 -9.02 5.27
N TYR A 188 9.39 -8.70 6.56
CA TYR A 188 8.96 -9.62 7.60
C TYR A 188 7.50 -10.03 7.45
N LEU A 189 6.61 -9.08 7.15
CA LEU A 189 5.21 -9.36 6.85
C LEU A 189 5.06 -10.24 5.61
N PHE A 190 5.80 -9.91 4.54
CA PHE A 190 5.78 -10.70 3.32
C PHE A 190 6.23 -12.15 3.58
N GLY A 191 7.25 -12.33 4.41
CA GLY A 191 7.73 -13.65 4.82
C GLY A 191 6.84 -14.38 5.83
N PHE A 192 6.24 -13.66 6.77
CA PHE A 192 5.26 -14.18 7.72
C PHE A 192 4.03 -14.72 7.02
N ASN A 193 3.60 -14.04 5.95
CA ASN A 193 2.53 -14.50 5.07
C ASN A 193 2.93 -15.69 4.18
N ARG A 194 4.19 -16.13 4.27
CA ARG A 194 4.80 -17.23 3.50
C ARG A 194 4.53 -17.12 2.01
N PHE A 195 4.53 -15.89 1.51
CA PHE A 195 4.32 -15.59 0.10
C PHE A 195 5.51 -16.04 -0.77
N CYS A 196 6.71 -16.16 -0.19
CA CYS A 196 7.91 -16.62 -0.88
C CYS A 196 8.97 -17.17 0.08
N LYS A 197 9.47 -18.37 -0.19
CA LYS A 197 10.52 -19.04 0.61
C LYS A 197 11.83 -18.24 0.76
N ASN A 198 12.11 -17.34 -0.18
CA ASN A 198 13.33 -16.53 -0.15
C ASN A 198 13.25 -15.39 0.88
N PHE A 199 12.05 -15.05 1.33
CA PHE A 199 11.80 -14.08 2.38
C PHE A 199 11.31 -14.85 3.61
N GLN A 200 12.22 -15.48 4.34
CA GLN A 200 11.83 -16.28 5.50
C GLN A 200 11.32 -15.39 6.64
N CYS A 201 10.31 -15.88 7.35
CA CYS A 201 9.82 -15.24 8.57
C CYS A 201 10.99 -15.07 9.56
N PRO A 202 11.18 -13.87 10.14
CA PRO A 202 12.23 -13.63 11.14
C PRO A 202 11.96 -14.32 12.48
N ILE A 203 10.71 -14.72 12.73
CA ILE A 203 10.30 -15.40 13.94
C ILE A 203 10.31 -16.89 13.59
N ARG A 204 11.37 -17.56 14.03
CA ARG A 204 11.52 -19.01 14.07
C ARG A 204 11.39 -19.47 15.51
#